data_AF-A0A8B9BGN5-F1
#
_entry.id   AF-A0A8B9BGN5-F1
#
_cell.length_a   1.000
_cell.length_b   1.000
_cell.length_c   1.000
_cell.angle_alpha   90.00
_cell.angle_beta   90.00
_cell.angle_gamma   90.00
#
_symmetry.space_group_name_H-M   'P 1'
#
loop_
_entity.id
_entity.type
_entity.pdbx_description
1 polymer ?
#
loop_
_entity_poly.entity_id
_entity_poly.type
_entity_poly.pdbx_seq_one_letter_code
_entity_poly.pdbx_strand_id
1 'polypeptide(L)'
;MELSAAAQGGWRLLGDPRRLPRRAYAALLRAAFRGLLQPPGGLDDPDLQDIDPAVLKQCHAAAATCILEAGRQRADVAAISTCLEDCKLDKERIEQFCTEYQKNKDALEILLGSIGRSPLHITDVSWRLEYQIKTNQLHKTYQPSYLVTLNVESDSGSHPDVSFSCTMEQLQDLVGKLKDAAKSLERATQM
;
A
#
# COMPACT_ATOMS: atom_id res chain seq x y z
N MET A 1 -12.38 -6.74 8.23
CA MET A 1 -11.23 -7.63 7.98
C MET A 1 -11.73 -9.07 7.83
N GLU A 2 -11.40 -9.73 6.72
CA GLU A 2 -11.74 -11.14 6.52
C GLU A 2 -10.45 -11.96 6.34
N LEU A 3 -10.21 -12.90 7.24
CA LEU A 3 -9.06 -13.81 7.18
C LEU A 3 -9.46 -15.10 6.47
N SER A 4 -8.55 -15.64 5.64
CA SER A 4 -8.74 -16.94 4.99
C SER A 4 -8.90 -18.07 6.01
N ALA A 5 -9.55 -19.17 5.64
CA ALA A 5 -9.73 -20.33 6.53
C ALA A 5 -8.38 -20.89 7.07
N ALA A 6 -7.32 -20.84 6.25
CA ALA A 6 -5.97 -21.23 6.67
C ALA A 6 -5.39 -20.27 7.73
N ALA A 7 -5.58 -18.96 7.54
CA ALA A 7 -5.16 -17.95 8.51
C ALA A 7 -5.94 -18.08 9.82
N GLN A 8 -7.26 -18.25 9.76
CA GLN A 8 -8.10 -18.52 10.94
C GLN A 8 -7.64 -19.78 11.70
N GLY A 9 -7.29 -20.84 10.97
CA GLY A 9 -6.72 -22.06 11.55
C GLY A 9 -5.40 -21.81 12.30
N GLY A 10 -4.49 -21.03 11.73
CA GLY A 10 -3.25 -20.62 12.40
C GLY A 10 -3.49 -19.70 13.61
N TRP A 11 -4.51 -18.84 13.56
CA TRP A 11 -4.90 -18.00 14.69
C TRP A 11 -5.48 -18.79 15.86
N ARG A 12 -6.24 -19.87 15.58
CA ARG A 12 -6.67 -20.80 16.64
C ARG A 12 -5.50 -21.46 17.36
N LEU A 13 -4.41 -21.74 16.65
CA LEU A 13 -3.17 -22.25 17.26
C LEU A 13 -2.44 -21.18 18.06
N LEU A 14 -2.38 -19.95 17.52
CA LEU A 14 -1.86 -18.77 18.23
C LEU A 14 -2.68 -18.41 19.47
N GLY A 15 -3.95 -18.80 19.53
CA GLY A 15 -4.82 -18.55 20.68
C GLY A 15 -4.65 -19.57 21.82
N ASP A 16 -4.04 -20.74 21.57
CA ASP A 16 -3.94 -21.81 22.57
C ASP A 16 -2.70 -21.63 23.48
N PRO A 17 -2.88 -21.29 24.78
CA PRO A 17 -1.76 -21.11 25.71
C PRO A 17 -0.97 -22.38 25.99
N ARG A 18 -1.56 -23.56 25.75
CA ARG A 18 -0.88 -24.85 25.94
C ARG A 18 0.13 -25.13 24.84
N ARG A 19 -0.11 -24.60 23.64
CA ARG A 19 0.77 -24.79 22.47
C ARG A 19 1.73 -23.63 22.30
N LEU A 20 1.30 -22.42 22.65
CA LEU A 20 2.11 -21.21 22.52
C LEU A 20 2.10 -20.43 23.85
N PRO A 21 3.10 -20.61 24.73
CA PRO A 21 3.19 -19.84 25.96
C PRO A 21 3.31 -18.34 25.66
N ARG A 22 2.96 -17.50 26.63
CA ARG A 22 2.92 -16.03 26.46
C ARG A 22 4.22 -15.44 25.89
N ARG A 23 5.38 -15.95 26.30
CA ARG A 23 6.69 -15.51 25.80
C ARG A 23 6.88 -15.84 24.32
N ALA A 24 6.58 -17.08 23.94
CA ALA A 24 6.63 -17.52 22.55
C ALA A 24 5.65 -16.77 21.66
N TYR A 25 4.44 -16.46 22.15
CA TYR A 25 3.48 -15.62 21.42
C TYR A 25 4.05 -14.23 21.13
N ALA A 26 4.58 -13.57 22.15
CA ALA A 26 5.20 -12.25 22.01
C ALA A 26 6.45 -12.28 21.11
N ALA A 27 7.26 -13.34 21.18
CA ALA A 27 8.41 -13.55 20.29
C ALA A 27 7.97 -13.73 18.83
N LEU A 28 6.95 -14.56 18.58
CA LEU A 28 6.41 -14.82 17.26
C LEU A 28 5.81 -13.56 16.62
N LEU A 29 5.04 -12.76 17.38
CA LEU A 29 4.51 -11.50 16.87
C LEU A 29 5.63 -10.54 16.48
N ARG A 30 6.63 -10.36 17.34
CA ARG A 30 7.80 -9.50 17.05
C ARG A 30 8.55 -10.00 15.83
N ALA A 31 8.74 -11.31 15.69
CA ALA A 31 9.37 -11.92 14.53
C ALA A 31 8.55 -11.68 13.25
N ALA A 32 7.23 -11.79 13.31
CA ALA A 32 6.35 -11.53 12.17
C ALA A 32 6.41 -10.07 11.70
N PHE A 33 6.34 -9.09 12.62
CA PHE A 33 6.51 -7.68 12.27
C PHE A 33 7.91 -7.39 11.71
N ARG A 34 8.96 -7.91 12.36
CA ARG A 34 10.34 -7.73 11.89
C ARG A 34 10.58 -8.36 10.52
N GLY A 35 10.08 -9.57 10.29
CA GLY A 35 10.20 -10.29 9.03
C GLY A 35 9.55 -9.55 7.86
N LEU A 36 8.45 -8.84 8.11
CA LEU A 36 7.78 -8.01 7.12
C LEU A 36 8.50 -6.67 6.88
N LEU A 37 8.90 -5.98 7.95
CA LEU A 37 9.46 -4.62 7.86
C LEU A 37 10.95 -4.59 7.50
N GLN A 38 11.72 -5.62 7.87
CA GLN A 38 13.18 -5.68 7.72
C GLN A 38 13.65 -7.10 7.34
N PRO A 39 13.44 -7.56 6.09
CA PRO A 39 13.98 -8.84 5.62
C PRO A 39 15.53 -8.80 5.59
N PRO A 40 16.25 -9.86 6.06
CA PRO A 40 15.76 -11.17 6.46
C PRO A 40 15.48 -11.25 7.98
N GLY A 41 14.26 -10.94 8.41
CA GLY A 41 13.83 -11.20 9.79
C GLY A 41 13.62 -12.70 9.99
N GLY A 42 14.57 -13.35 10.66
CA GLY A 42 14.49 -14.78 10.99
C GLY A 42 13.59 -15.08 12.19
N LEU A 43 13.20 -16.35 12.32
CA LEU A 43 12.51 -16.93 13.49
C LEU A 43 13.50 -17.36 14.59
N ASP A 44 14.73 -16.85 14.57
CA ASP A 44 15.80 -17.20 15.50
C ASP A 44 15.61 -16.49 16.84
N ASP A 45 14.63 -16.94 17.63
CA ASP A 45 14.38 -16.48 18.98
C ASP A 45 14.44 -17.67 19.96
N PRO A 46 15.17 -17.58 21.08
CA PRO A 46 15.25 -18.66 22.07
C PRO A 46 13.89 -19.07 22.62
N ASP A 47 12.91 -18.15 22.70
CA ASP A 47 11.56 -18.45 23.18
C ASP A 47 10.73 -19.30 22.20
N LEU A 48 11.25 -19.60 21.00
CA LEU A 48 10.57 -20.37 19.95
C LEU A 48 11.17 -21.77 19.71
N GLN A 49 12.28 -22.12 20.35
CA GLN A 49 13.04 -23.35 20.06
C GLN A 49 12.29 -24.64 20.40
N ASP A 50 11.45 -24.61 21.43
CA ASP A 50 10.72 -25.79 21.92
C ASP A 50 9.40 -26.05 21.17
N ILE A 51 9.08 -25.22 20.18
CA ILE A 51 7.81 -25.29 19.44
C ILE A 51 7.99 -26.10 18.18
N ASP A 52 7.03 -26.98 17.90
CA ASP A 52 6.99 -27.75 16.65
C ASP A 52 7.16 -26.81 15.43
N PRO A 53 8.20 -27.02 14.59
CA PRO A 53 8.48 -26.19 13.43
C PRO A 53 7.30 -26.04 12.46
N ALA A 54 6.45 -27.06 12.33
CA ALA A 54 5.26 -26.99 11.48
C ALA A 54 4.23 -26.01 12.05
N VAL A 55 3.97 -26.08 13.35
CA VAL A 55 3.07 -25.16 14.07
C VAL A 55 3.63 -23.74 14.03
N LEU A 56 4.94 -23.59 14.25
CA LEU A 56 5.61 -22.29 14.23
C LEU A 56 5.46 -21.60 12.87
N LYS A 57 5.71 -22.31 11.77
CA LYS A 57 5.55 -21.78 10.39
C LYS A 57 4.10 -21.39 10.11
N GLN A 58 3.14 -22.22 10.51
CA GLN A 58 1.73 -21.94 10.32
C GLN A 58 1.28 -20.70 11.11
N CYS A 59 1.70 -20.58 12.37
CA CYS A 59 1.39 -19.43 13.21
C CYS A 59 2.04 -18.15 12.67
N HIS A 60 3.31 -18.21 12.27
CA HIS A 60 4.00 -17.08 11.67
C HIS A 60 3.32 -16.62 10.37
N ALA A 61 2.94 -17.56 9.49
CA ALA A 61 2.21 -17.23 8.26
C ALA A 61 0.85 -16.59 8.55
N ALA A 62 0.10 -17.09 9.55
CA ALA A 62 -1.18 -16.52 9.96
C ALA A 62 -1.04 -15.11 10.56
N ALA A 63 -0.03 -14.89 11.40
CA ALA A 63 0.29 -13.59 11.96
C ALA A 63 0.69 -12.60 10.86
N ALA A 64 1.62 -12.97 9.99
CA ALA A 64 2.06 -12.12 8.88
C ALA A 64 0.90 -11.76 7.93
N THR A 65 0.05 -12.74 7.60
CA THR A 65 -1.15 -12.50 6.76
C THR A 65 -2.09 -11.49 7.41
N CYS A 66 -2.36 -11.63 8.70
CA CYS A 66 -3.24 -10.71 9.42
C CYS A 66 -2.64 -9.31 9.55
N ILE A 67 -1.32 -9.19 9.77
CA ILE A 67 -0.63 -7.90 9.80
C ILE A 67 -0.80 -7.19 8.46
N LEU A 68 -0.52 -7.89 7.36
CA LEU A 68 -0.66 -7.35 6.01
C LEU A 68 -2.11 -6.99 5.68
N GLU A 69 -3.07 -7.83 6.05
CA GLU A 69 -4.49 -7.57 5.80
C GLU A 69 -5.01 -6.39 6.62
N ALA A 70 -4.61 -6.28 7.88
CA ALA A 70 -4.93 -5.13 8.74
C ALA A 70 -4.34 -3.83 8.16
N GLY A 71 -3.08 -3.86 7.71
CA GLY A 71 -2.43 -2.72 7.06
C GLY A 71 -3.13 -2.34 5.74
N ARG A 72 -3.48 -3.33 4.92
CA ARG A 72 -4.18 -3.14 3.63
C ARG A 72 -5.53 -2.46 3.81
N GLN A 73 -6.31 -2.87 4.81
CA GLN A 73 -7.63 -2.30 5.09
C GLN A 73 -7.58 -1.02 5.95
N ARG A 74 -6.39 -0.58 6.37
CA ARG A 74 -6.21 0.48 7.38
C ARG A 74 -7.07 0.23 8.62
N ALA A 75 -7.11 -1.04 9.06
CA ALA A 75 -7.97 -1.49 10.13
C ALA A 75 -7.62 -0.78 11.45
N ASP A 76 -8.66 -0.36 12.17
CA ASP A 76 -8.53 0.19 13.51
C ASP A 76 -8.46 -0.92 14.57
N VAL A 77 -8.18 -0.53 15.82
CA VAL A 77 -8.08 -1.48 16.93
C VAL A 77 -9.37 -2.29 17.09
N ALA A 78 -10.53 -1.65 16.94
CA ALA A 78 -11.82 -2.32 17.08
C ALA A 78 -12.02 -3.42 16.03
N ALA A 79 -11.77 -3.13 14.74
CA ALA A 79 -11.90 -4.10 13.67
C ALA A 79 -10.92 -5.28 13.81
N ILE A 80 -9.69 -5.00 14.27
CA ILE A 80 -8.70 -6.04 14.56
C ILE A 80 -9.16 -6.91 15.73
N SER A 81 -9.59 -6.29 16.84
CA SER A 81 -10.05 -7.01 18.02
C SER A 81 -11.21 -7.94 17.70
N THR A 82 -12.26 -7.46 17.01
CA THR A 82 -13.40 -8.29 16.60
C THR A 82 -12.96 -9.49 15.76
N CYS A 83 -12.06 -9.29 14.79
CA CYS A 83 -11.60 -10.40 13.95
C CYS A 83 -10.78 -11.44 14.71
N LEU A 84 -9.96 -11.02 15.68
CA LEU A 84 -9.19 -11.94 16.53
C LEU A 84 -10.09 -12.65 17.57
N GLU A 85 -11.14 -11.99 18.06
CA GLU A 85 -12.17 -12.61 18.92
C GLU A 85 -12.92 -13.73 18.16
N ASP A 86 -13.25 -13.52 16.89
CA ASP A 86 -13.84 -14.54 16.02
C ASP A 86 -12.92 -15.75 15.85
N CYS A 87 -11.61 -15.52 15.88
CA CYS A 87 -10.58 -16.56 15.88
C CYS A 87 -10.38 -17.26 17.24
N LYS A 88 -11.17 -16.91 18.26
CA LYS A 88 -11.15 -17.47 19.63
C LYS A 88 -9.89 -17.14 20.43
N LEU A 89 -9.28 -15.97 20.19
CA LEU A 89 -8.21 -15.47 21.04
C LEU A 89 -8.77 -14.87 22.33
N ASP A 90 -7.98 -14.98 23.40
CA ASP A 90 -8.26 -14.30 24.65
C ASP A 90 -7.87 -12.81 24.59
N LYS A 91 -8.47 -12.01 25.49
CA LYS A 91 -8.29 -10.56 25.52
C LYS A 91 -6.83 -10.13 25.67
N GLU A 92 -6.05 -10.87 26.45
CA GLU A 92 -4.65 -10.53 26.72
C GLU A 92 -3.80 -10.65 25.45
N ARG A 93 -4.01 -11.71 24.64
CA ARG A 93 -3.33 -11.86 23.34
C ARG A 93 -3.78 -10.80 22.33
N ILE A 94 -5.07 -10.48 22.31
CA ILE A 94 -5.61 -9.44 21.42
C ILE A 94 -4.98 -8.09 21.75
N GLU A 95 -4.95 -7.71 23.03
CA GLU A 95 -4.31 -6.47 23.49
C GLU A 95 -2.82 -6.42 23.14
N GLN A 96 -2.10 -7.53 23.29
CA GLN A 96 -0.69 -7.64 22.87
C GLN A 96 -0.52 -7.42 21.36
N PHE A 97 -1.36 -8.05 20.53
CA PHE A 97 -1.34 -7.87 19.09
C PHE A 97 -1.64 -6.42 18.70
N CYS A 98 -2.73 -5.85 19.22
CA CYS A 98 -3.12 -4.47 18.93
C CYS A 98 -2.04 -3.48 19.35
N THR A 99 -1.39 -3.70 20.49
CA THR A 99 -0.28 -2.87 20.97
C THR A 99 0.91 -2.92 20.01
N GLU A 100 1.34 -4.12 19.59
CA GLU A 100 2.44 -4.25 18.62
C GLU A 100 2.07 -3.71 17.23
N TYR A 101 0.83 -3.89 16.79
CA TYR A 101 0.34 -3.34 15.54
C TYR A 101 0.39 -1.81 15.54
N GLN A 102 -0.11 -1.16 16.59
CA GLN A 102 -0.09 0.30 16.68
C GLN A 102 1.34 0.86 16.68
N LYS A 103 2.29 0.20 17.34
CA LYS A 103 3.72 0.60 17.31
C LYS A 103 4.33 0.55 15.91
N ASN A 104 3.90 -0.40 15.08
CA ASN A 104 4.47 -0.66 13.76
C ASN A 104 3.59 -0.14 12.61
N LYS A 105 2.45 0.50 12.91
CA LYS A 105 1.44 0.88 11.93
C LYS A 105 2.01 1.78 10.83
N ASP A 106 2.69 2.86 11.21
CA ASP A 106 3.23 3.82 10.25
C ASP A 106 4.27 3.17 9.34
N ALA A 107 5.16 2.35 9.89
CA ALA A 107 6.17 1.62 9.12
C ALA A 107 5.53 0.62 8.14
N LEU A 108 4.45 -0.05 8.57
CA LEU A 108 3.70 -0.97 7.72
C LEU A 108 2.97 -0.24 6.59
N GLU A 109 2.37 0.91 6.86
CA GLU A 109 1.70 1.72 5.85
C GLU A 109 2.70 2.27 4.81
N ILE A 110 3.88 2.71 5.24
CA ILE A 110 4.98 3.11 4.34
C ILE A 110 5.41 1.92 3.46
N LEU A 111 5.65 0.75 4.08
CA LEU A 111 6.03 -0.46 3.34
C LEU A 111 4.96 -0.83 2.31
N LEU A 112 3.70 -0.93 2.72
CA LEU A 112 2.60 -1.28 1.82
C LEU A 112 2.39 -0.22 0.73
N GLY A 113 2.60 1.06 1.04
CA GLY A 113 2.57 2.14 0.06
C GLY A 113 3.66 1.99 -1.00
N SER A 114 4.84 1.49 -0.62
CA SER A 114 5.91 1.16 -1.58
C SER A 114 5.67 -0.13 -2.36
N ILE A 115 4.73 -0.98 -1.91
CA ILE A 115 4.39 -2.25 -2.55
C ILE A 115 3.17 -2.05 -3.45
N GLY A 116 3.43 -1.89 -4.73
CA GLY A 116 2.38 -1.81 -5.73
C GLY A 116 2.83 -1.04 -6.96
N ARG A 117 1.92 -0.87 -7.90
CA ARG A 117 2.06 0.10 -8.98
C ARG A 117 0.98 1.13 -8.76
N SER A 118 1.32 2.25 -8.13
CA SER A 118 0.51 3.45 -8.29
C SER A 118 0.54 3.84 -9.79
N PRO A 119 -0.59 4.27 -10.37
CA PRO A 119 -0.51 4.94 -11.66
C PRO A 119 0.38 6.17 -11.51
N LEU A 120 1.10 6.51 -12.58
CA LEU A 120 1.99 7.67 -12.61
C LEU A 120 1.27 8.92 -12.08
N HIS A 121 1.89 9.58 -11.12
CA HIS A 121 1.34 10.76 -10.49
C HIS A 121 1.90 12.02 -11.16
N ILE A 122 1.03 12.84 -11.73
CA ILE A 122 1.43 14.15 -12.30
C ILE A 122 1.52 15.14 -11.14
N THR A 123 2.71 15.67 -10.89
CA THR A 123 2.95 16.62 -9.79
C THR A 123 2.97 18.07 -10.24
N ASP A 124 3.33 18.32 -11.50
CA ASP A 124 3.45 19.68 -12.02
C ASP A 124 3.21 19.73 -13.54
N VAL A 125 3.01 20.93 -14.06
CA VAL A 125 2.87 21.21 -15.49
C VAL A 125 3.68 22.44 -15.89
N SER A 126 4.59 22.24 -16.85
CA SER A 126 5.30 23.32 -17.53
C SER A 126 4.72 23.53 -18.92
N TRP A 127 4.59 24.77 -19.36
CA TRP A 127 4.11 25.07 -20.71
C TRP A 127 4.81 26.26 -21.34
N ARG A 128 4.85 26.30 -22.67
CA ARG A 128 5.30 27.45 -23.46
C ARG A 128 4.50 27.60 -24.74
N LEU A 129 4.28 28.86 -25.13
CA LEU A 129 3.75 29.20 -26.45
C LEU A 129 4.90 29.26 -27.45
N GLU A 130 4.79 28.47 -28.51
CA GLU A 130 5.70 28.44 -29.64
C GLU A 130 5.01 29.04 -30.87
N TYR A 131 5.79 29.73 -31.70
CA TYR A 131 5.29 30.24 -32.97
C TYR A 131 6.05 29.57 -34.11
N GLN A 132 5.36 28.70 -34.84
CA GLN A 132 5.95 28.03 -35.98
C GLN A 132 5.96 28.98 -37.18
N ILE A 133 7.08 29.01 -37.92
CA ILE A 133 7.27 29.88 -39.09
C ILE A 133 7.37 29.06 -40.38
N LYS A 134 8.04 27.89 -40.32
CA LYS A 134 8.25 26.97 -41.45
C LYS A 134 8.24 25.52 -40.98
N THR A 135 7.77 24.61 -41.83
CA THR A 135 7.92 23.16 -41.69
C THR A 135 8.66 22.59 -42.89
N ASN A 136 9.23 21.38 -42.77
CA ASN A 136 9.90 20.72 -43.90
C ASN A 136 8.93 20.30 -45.04
N GLN A 137 7.62 20.41 -44.85
CA GLN A 137 6.59 19.99 -45.80
C GLN A 137 5.82 21.17 -46.44
N LEU A 138 5.69 22.31 -45.76
CA LEU A 138 5.05 23.52 -46.28
C LEU A 138 6.02 24.71 -46.21
N HIS A 139 6.12 25.47 -47.31
CA HIS A 139 7.09 26.55 -47.44
C HIS A 139 6.88 27.74 -46.47
N LYS A 140 5.79 27.77 -45.68
CA LYS A 140 5.53 28.63 -44.52
C LYS A 140 4.27 28.14 -43.78
N THR A 141 4.35 27.97 -42.46
CA THR A 141 3.20 27.62 -41.59
C THR A 141 3.30 28.57 -40.41
N TYR A 142 2.57 29.69 -40.47
CA TYR A 142 2.58 30.77 -39.48
C TYR A 142 1.51 30.52 -38.42
N GLN A 143 1.76 29.58 -37.51
CA GLN A 143 0.76 29.13 -36.55
C GLN A 143 1.31 29.02 -35.12
N PRO A 144 0.53 29.44 -34.11
CA PRO A 144 0.87 29.21 -32.72
C PRO A 144 0.71 27.72 -32.38
N SER A 145 1.59 27.22 -31.51
CA SER A 145 1.59 25.87 -30.96
C SER A 145 1.91 25.96 -29.47
N TYR A 146 1.30 25.13 -28.64
CA TYR A 146 1.59 25.06 -27.22
C TYR A 146 2.37 23.79 -26.94
N LEU A 147 3.60 23.93 -26.43
CA LEU A 147 4.34 22.81 -25.88
C LEU A 147 4.01 22.70 -24.39
N VAL A 148 3.48 21.55 -23.99
CA VAL A 148 3.10 21.23 -22.61
C VAL A 148 3.93 20.04 -22.15
N THR A 149 4.48 20.12 -20.95
CA THR A 149 5.24 19.08 -20.27
C THR A 149 4.59 18.80 -18.93
N LEU A 150 4.17 17.55 -18.72
CA LEU A 150 3.63 17.06 -17.46
C LEU A 150 4.77 16.40 -16.68
N ASN A 151 5.04 16.90 -15.48
CA ASN A 151 6.05 16.38 -14.60
C ASN A 151 5.48 15.20 -13.82
N VAL A 152 6.18 14.07 -13.84
CA VAL A 152 5.69 12.81 -13.28
C VAL A 152 6.57 12.35 -12.13
N GLU A 153 5.97 12.09 -10.98
CA GLU A 153 6.65 11.48 -9.84
C GLU A 153 6.82 9.97 -10.07
N SER A 154 8.04 9.48 -9.83
CA SER A 154 8.40 8.07 -9.97
C SER A 154 9.13 7.61 -8.73
N ASP A 155 8.52 6.68 -7.99
CA ASP A 155 9.11 6.03 -6.81
C ASP A 155 10.39 5.24 -7.14
N SER A 156 10.65 4.97 -8.41
CA SER A 156 11.79 4.21 -8.94
C SER A 156 12.69 5.00 -9.90
N GLY A 157 12.46 6.31 -10.05
CA GLY A 157 13.33 7.24 -10.78
C GLY A 157 13.41 7.04 -12.30
N SER A 158 12.46 6.35 -12.95
CA SER A 158 12.61 5.94 -14.35
C SER A 158 11.54 6.44 -15.33
N HIS A 159 10.54 7.20 -14.89
CA HIS A 159 9.52 7.70 -15.82
C HIS A 159 9.89 9.08 -16.35
N PRO A 160 10.08 9.24 -17.67
CA PRO A 160 10.33 10.56 -18.25
C PRO A 160 9.07 11.42 -18.18
N ASP A 161 9.25 12.73 -18.01
CA ASP A 161 8.19 13.72 -18.14
C ASP A 161 7.47 13.56 -19.50
N VAL A 162 6.16 13.76 -19.49
CA VAL A 162 5.35 13.59 -20.71
C VAL A 162 5.24 14.94 -21.41
N SER A 163 5.89 15.08 -22.57
CA SER A 163 5.87 16.31 -23.37
C SER A 163 5.12 16.14 -24.69
N PHE A 164 4.25 17.10 -25.02
CA PHE A 164 3.51 17.12 -26.28
C PHE A 164 3.22 18.55 -26.75
N SER A 165 3.08 18.71 -28.07
CA SER A 165 2.63 19.97 -28.68
C SER A 165 1.16 19.88 -29.07
N CYS A 166 0.41 20.95 -28.90
CA CYS A 166 -1.01 21.00 -29.23
C CYS A 166 -1.46 22.38 -29.75
N THR A 167 -2.54 22.40 -30.52
CA THR A 167 -3.20 23.65 -30.94
C THR A 167 -4.02 24.27 -29.80
N MET A 168 -4.52 25.49 -29.98
CA MET A 168 -5.41 26.13 -29.00
C MET A 168 -6.68 25.31 -28.74
N GLU A 169 -7.28 24.76 -29.80
CA GLU A 169 -8.51 23.97 -29.70
C GLU A 169 -8.26 22.66 -28.94
N GLN A 170 -7.12 22.00 -29.20
CA GLN A 170 -6.72 20.79 -28.48
C GLN A 170 -6.43 21.07 -27.00
N LEU A 171 -5.80 22.22 -26.68
CA LEU A 171 -5.57 22.64 -25.30
C LEU A 171 -6.89 22.93 -24.57
N GLN A 172 -7.83 23.59 -25.24
CA GLN A 172 -9.17 23.84 -24.69
C GLN A 172 -9.93 22.53 -24.42
N ASP A 173 -9.88 21.57 -25.35
CA ASP A 173 -10.48 20.23 -25.17
C ASP A 173 -9.84 19.49 -23.99
N LEU A 174 -8.51 19.51 -23.86
CA LEU A 174 -7.79 18.90 -22.73
C LEU A 174 -8.26 19.49 -21.39
N VAL A 175 -8.29 20.81 -21.27
CA VAL A 175 -8.76 21.49 -20.05
C VAL A 175 -10.23 21.19 -19.77
N GLY A 176 -11.07 21.11 -20.80
CA GLY A 176 -12.47 20.71 -20.68
C GLY A 176 -12.62 19.31 -20.09
N LYS A 177 -11.93 18.33 -20.65
CA LYS A 177 -11.94 16.94 -20.18
C LYS A 177 -11.43 16.81 -18.75
N LEU A 178 -10.39 17.55 -18.37
CA LEU A 178 -9.87 17.57 -16.99
C LEU A 178 -10.91 18.11 -16.00
N LYS A 179 -11.65 19.17 -16.36
CA LYS A 179 -12.74 19.71 -15.53
C LYS A 179 -13.89 18.71 -15.38
N ASP A 180 -14.24 18.00 -16.44
CA ASP A 180 -15.31 16.99 -16.40
C ASP A 180 -14.90 15.76 -15.57
N ALA A 181 -13.63 15.37 -15.63
CA ALA A 181 -13.07 14.33 -14.77
C ALA A 181 -13.11 14.74 -13.29
N ALA A 182 -12.71 15.98 -12.96
CA ALA A 182 -12.77 16.51 -11.60
C ALA A 182 -14.20 16.50 -11.04
N LYS A 183 -15.18 17.00 -11.82
CA LYS A 183 -16.61 16.96 -11.44
C LYS A 183 -17.16 15.54 -11.28
N SER A 184 -16.65 14.59 -12.06
CA SER A 184 -17.07 13.19 -11.95
C SER A 184 -16.53 12.54 -10.68
N LEU A 185 -15.29 12.88 -10.29
CA LEU A 185 -14.71 12.45 -9.03
C LEU A 185 -15.47 13.03 -7.83
N GLU A 186 -15.77 14.33 -7.84
CA GLU A 186 -16.56 14.99 -6.78
C GLU A 186 -17.90 14.28 -6.53
N ARG A 187 -18.64 13.96 -7.61
CA ARG A 187 -19.90 13.22 -7.52
C ARG A 187 -19.74 11.82 -6.93
N ALA A 188 -18.66 11.11 -7.30
CA ALA A 188 -18.40 9.77 -6.78
C ALA A 188 -18.01 9.78 -5.29
N THR A 189 -17.36 10.84 -4.81
CA THR A 189 -16.96 10.98 -3.39
C THR A 189 -18.06 11.45 -2.45
N GLN A 190 -19.21 11.88 -2.99
CA GLN A 190 -20.39 12.28 -2.21
C GLN A 190 -21.38 11.12 -1.97
N MET A 191 -21.10 9.94 -2.53
CA MET A 191 -21.78 8.68 -2.21
C MET A 191 -21.09 7.98 -1.04
#